data_AF-A0A9W6K0Z6-F1
#
_entry.id   AF-A0A9W6K0Z6-F1
#
_cell.length_a   1.000
_cell.length_b   1.000
_cell.length_c   1.000
_cell.angle_alpha   90.00
_cell.angle_beta   90.00
_cell.angle_gamma   90.00
#
_symmetry.space_group_name_H-M   'P 1'
#
loop_
_entity.id
_entity.type
_entity.pdbx_description
1 polymer ?
#
loop_
_entity_poly.entity_id
_entity_poly.type
_entity_poly.pdbx_seq_one_letter_code
_entity_poly.pdbx_strand_id
1 'polypeptide(L)'
;MLGNEGTVPTGATRDDEPARAMSVEERVAALAFPRRMPETHSVTALMRSHLDIARPRSDAEALRILRQAFPAAPLAVRVAAMADRAR
;
A
#
# COMPACT_ATOMS: atom_id res chain seq x y z
N MET A 1 14.13 41.37 -46.69
CA MET A 1 14.79 40.34 -45.86
C MET A 1 14.81 40.86 -44.43
N LEU A 2 14.06 40.16 -43.57
CA LEU A 2 14.12 40.04 -42.11
C LEU A 2 14.06 41.34 -41.27
N GLY A 3 12.85 41.60 -40.75
CA GLY A 3 12.61 42.53 -39.65
C GLY A 3 13.02 41.92 -38.32
N ASN A 4 13.48 42.79 -37.42
CA ASN A 4 13.98 42.45 -36.09
C ASN A 4 12.82 42.40 -35.09
N GLU A 5 12.49 41.22 -34.62
CA GLU A 5 11.54 40.97 -33.54
C GLU A 5 12.28 41.03 -32.20
N GLY A 6 12.18 42.18 -31.54
CA GLY A 6 12.39 42.27 -30.10
C GLY A 6 11.16 41.73 -29.39
N THR A 7 11.32 40.71 -28.55
CA THR A 7 10.48 40.45 -27.37
C THR A 7 11.20 39.47 -26.43
N VAL A 8 11.81 40.04 -25.40
CA VAL A 8 11.85 39.50 -24.03
C VAL A 8 11.63 40.73 -23.15
N PRO A 9 10.93 40.68 -22.00
CA PRO A 9 10.76 39.53 -21.10
C PRO A 9 9.34 39.40 -20.50
N THR A 10 8.94 38.25 -19.95
CA THR A 10 7.94 38.16 -18.85
C THR A 10 7.97 36.76 -18.25
N GLY A 11 7.97 36.69 -16.92
CA GLY A 11 7.54 35.50 -16.19
C GLY A 11 8.63 34.82 -15.37
N ALA A 12 9.11 35.51 -14.34
CA ALA A 12 9.63 34.83 -13.16
C ALA A 12 8.53 33.95 -12.51
N THR A 13 8.99 32.98 -11.72
CA THR A 13 8.27 32.14 -10.74
C THR A 13 7.40 31.00 -11.26
N ARG A 14 7.97 29.79 -11.24
CA ARG A 14 7.74 28.74 -10.21
C ARG A 14 8.90 27.75 -10.37
N ASP A 15 9.82 27.59 -9.42
CA ASP A 15 9.58 26.82 -8.19
C ASP A 15 8.60 25.67 -8.43
N ASP A 16 8.92 24.77 -9.35
CA ASP A 16 8.34 23.42 -9.33
C ASP A 16 9.34 22.50 -8.63
N GLU A 17 9.19 22.53 -7.31
CA GLU A 17 9.53 21.52 -6.30
C GLU A 17 10.45 20.36 -6.75
N PRO A 18 11.61 20.17 -6.10
CA PRO A 18 12.40 18.95 -6.30
C PRO A 18 11.47 17.78 -5.98
N ALA A 19 11.36 16.83 -6.93
CA ALA A 19 10.66 15.56 -6.77
C ALA A 19 10.77 15.12 -5.32
N ARG A 20 9.70 15.33 -4.54
CA ARG A 20 9.70 15.21 -3.09
C ARG A 20 10.48 13.96 -2.77
N ALA A 21 11.63 14.12 -2.13
CA ALA A 21 12.37 13.00 -1.60
C ALA A 21 11.41 12.35 -0.61
N MET A 22 10.62 11.38 -1.09
CA MET A 22 9.63 10.70 -0.28
C MET A 22 10.40 10.20 0.93
N SER A 23 10.05 10.74 2.09
CA SER A 23 10.67 10.32 3.34
C SER A 23 10.66 8.80 3.38
N VAL A 24 11.69 8.18 3.93
CA VAL A 24 11.70 6.72 4.09
C VAL A 24 10.41 6.27 4.79
N GLU A 25 9.87 7.09 5.68
CA GLU A 25 8.57 6.89 6.34
C GLU A 25 7.38 6.95 5.38
N GLU A 26 7.38 7.84 4.39
CA GLU A 26 6.34 7.92 3.36
C GLU A 26 6.44 6.75 2.38
N ARG A 27 7.66 6.29 2.07
CA ARG A 27 7.88 5.04 1.29
C ARG A 27 7.44 3.81 2.08
N VAL A 28 7.70 3.78 3.38
CA VAL A 28 7.22 2.72 4.29
C VAL A 28 5.71 2.78 4.41
N ALA A 29 5.09 3.95 4.46
CA ALA A 29 3.63 4.12 4.47
C ALA A 29 2.98 3.71 3.14
N ALA A 30 3.62 4.03 2.00
CA ALA A 30 3.18 3.62 0.67
C ALA A 30 3.33 2.10 0.45
N LEU A 31 4.33 1.47 1.08
CA LEU A 31 4.46 0.01 1.16
C LEU A 31 3.51 -0.61 2.19
N ALA A 32 3.13 0.13 3.24
CA ALA A 32 2.19 -0.33 4.26
C ALA A 32 0.75 -0.39 3.73
N PHE A 33 0.41 0.43 2.73
CA PHE A 33 -0.89 0.39 2.07
C PHE A 33 -0.75 0.50 0.55
N PRO A 34 -0.56 -0.64 -0.17
CA PRO A 34 -0.73 -0.62 -1.61
C PRO A 34 -2.17 -0.18 -1.92
N ARG A 35 -2.26 0.97 -2.59
CA ARG A 35 -3.45 1.58 -3.19
C ARG A 35 -4.37 0.48 -3.73
N ARG A 36 -5.41 0.12 -2.95
CA ARG A 36 -6.42 -0.95 -3.19
C ARG A 36 -6.14 -1.77 -4.45
N MET A 37 -5.21 -2.71 -4.37
CA MET A 37 -5.11 -3.76 -5.38
C MET A 37 -6.33 -4.69 -5.18
N PRO A 38 -7.17 -4.93 -6.20
CA PRO A 38 -8.28 -5.88 -6.09
C PRO A 38 -7.78 -7.28 -5.68
N GLU A 39 -6.55 -7.63 -6.07
CA GLU A 39 -5.82 -8.83 -5.69
C GLU A 39 -5.69 -9.00 -4.15
N THR A 40 -5.36 -7.93 -3.42
CA THR A 40 -5.18 -7.99 -1.96
C THR A 40 -6.49 -8.19 -1.21
N HIS A 41 -7.61 -7.67 -1.72
CA HIS A 41 -8.94 -7.97 -1.17
C HIS A 41 -9.27 -9.46 -1.37
N SER A 42 -8.94 -10.03 -2.52
CA SER A 42 -9.15 -11.45 -2.81
C SER A 42 -8.31 -12.36 -1.88
N VAL A 43 -7.04 -12.02 -1.64
CA VAL A 43 -6.18 -12.79 -0.72
C VAL A 43 -6.66 -12.69 0.73
N THR A 44 -7.07 -11.50 1.17
CA THR A 44 -7.59 -11.30 2.54
C THR A 44 -8.89 -12.07 2.76
N ALA A 45 -9.79 -12.07 1.78
CA ALA A 45 -11.02 -12.86 1.83
C ALA A 45 -10.74 -14.37 1.88
N LEU A 46 -9.77 -14.86 1.09
CA LEU A 46 -9.36 -16.26 1.13
C LEU A 46 -8.75 -16.65 2.48
N MET A 47 -7.92 -15.79 3.06
CA MET A 47 -7.37 -15.98 4.41
C MET A 47 -8.48 -16.04 5.46
N ARG A 48 -9.49 -15.18 5.36
CA ARG A 48 -10.65 -15.18 6.26
C ARG A 48 -11.42 -16.50 6.17
N SER A 49 -11.75 -16.95 4.97
CA SER A 49 -12.41 -18.25 4.76
C SER A 49 -11.60 -19.41 5.33
N HIS A 50 -10.27 -19.35 5.22
CA HIS A 50 -9.39 -20.36 5.79
C HIS A 50 -9.44 -20.37 7.32
N LEU A 51 -9.49 -19.20 7.97
CA LEU A 51 -9.65 -19.08 9.42
C LEU A 51 -11.02 -19.56 9.91
N ASP A 52 -12.09 -19.31 9.15
CA ASP A 52 -13.44 -19.78 9.48
C ASP A 52 -13.53 -21.31 9.52
N ILE A 53 -12.80 -21.98 8.63
CA ILE A 53 -12.69 -23.44 8.59
C ILE A 53 -11.79 -23.94 9.74
N ALA A 54 -10.62 -23.32 9.93
CA ALA A 54 -9.63 -23.78 10.90
C ALA A 54 -10.04 -23.50 12.37
N ARG A 55 -10.93 -22.52 12.59
CA ARG A 55 -11.46 -22.13 13.91
C ARG A 55 -10.38 -21.96 14.98
N PRO A 56 -9.40 -21.06 14.79
CA PRO A 56 -8.38 -20.79 15.79
C PRO A 56 -9.00 -20.30 17.10
N ARG A 57 -8.43 -20.77 18.22
CA ARG A 57 -8.86 -20.42 19.59
C ARG A 57 -8.18 -19.15 20.11
N SER A 58 -7.17 -18.64 19.40
CA SER A 58 -6.45 -17.41 19.75
C SER A 58 -5.89 -16.71 18.50
N ASP A 59 -5.56 -15.42 18.63
CA ASP A 59 -4.97 -14.64 17.55
C ASP A 59 -3.55 -15.12 17.20
N ALA A 60 -2.78 -15.57 18.19
CA ALA A 60 -1.47 -16.17 17.96
C ALA A 60 -1.57 -17.45 17.11
N GLU A 61 -2.61 -18.26 17.36
CA GLU A 61 -2.89 -19.44 16.57
C GLU A 61 -3.37 -19.08 15.16
N ALA A 62 -4.27 -18.09 15.02
CA ALA A 62 -4.73 -17.60 13.73
C ALA A 62 -3.56 -17.10 12.86
N LEU A 63 -2.65 -16.30 13.43
CA LEU A 63 -1.49 -15.80 12.73
C LEU A 63 -0.52 -16.93 12.35
N ARG A 64 -0.35 -17.93 13.22
CA ARG A 64 0.46 -19.12 12.91
C ARG A 64 -0.11 -19.88 11.71
N ILE A 65 -1.42 -20.11 11.70
CA ILE A 65 -2.13 -20.78 10.60
C ILE A 65 -1.96 -19.99 9.29
N LEU A 66 -2.21 -18.67 9.31
CA LEU A 66 -2.04 -17.83 8.12
C LEU A 66 -0.59 -17.79 7.63
N ARG A 67 0.39 -17.83 8.53
CA ARG A 67 1.81 -17.89 8.15
C ARG A 67 2.16 -19.21 7.46
N GLN A 68 1.57 -20.32 7.91
CA GLN A 68 1.80 -21.64 7.32
C GLN A 68 1.09 -21.80 5.97
N ALA A 69 -0.16 -21.36 5.87
CA ALA A 69 -0.97 -21.48 4.65
C ALA A 69 -0.59 -20.45 3.57
N PHE A 70 -0.12 -19.26 3.98
CA PHE A 70 0.21 -18.15 3.06
C PHE A 70 1.60 -17.58 3.37
N PRO A 71 2.70 -18.32 3.13
CA PRO A 71 4.06 -17.90 3.51
C PRO A 71 4.54 -16.66 2.74
N ALA A 72 4.11 -16.49 1.49
CA ALA A 72 4.47 -15.34 0.65
C ALA A 72 3.68 -14.06 0.97
N ALA A 73 2.61 -14.15 1.76
CA ALA A 73 1.81 -12.98 2.09
C ALA A 73 2.54 -12.04 3.08
N PRO A 74 2.46 -10.71 2.90
CA PRO A 74 2.99 -9.76 3.87
C PRO A 74 2.29 -9.89 5.23
N LEU A 75 3.00 -9.57 6.32
CA LEU A 75 2.42 -9.56 7.66
C LEU A 75 1.18 -8.66 7.77
N ALA A 76 1.24 -7.47 7.17
CA ALA A 76 0.13 -6.51 7.17
C ALA A 76 -1.17 -7.11 6.60
N VAL A 77 -1.08 -7.92 5.53
CA VAL A 77 -2.24 -8.59 4.93
C VAL A 77 -2.81 -9.65 5.86
N ARG A 78 -1.97 -10.44 6.53
CA ARG A 78 -2.42 -11.44 7.51
C ARG A 78 -3.11 -10.80 8.71
N VAL A 79 -2.60 -9.67 9.18
CA VAL A 79 -3.22 -8.89 10.27
C VAL A 79 -4.56 -8.30 9.83
N ALA A 80 -4.64 -7.76 8.61
CA ALA A 80 -5.90 -7.25 8.06
C ALA A 80 -6.98 -8.34 7.98
N ALA A 81 -6.62 -9.58 7.62
CA ALA A 81 -7.54 -10.71 7.61
C ALA A 81 -8.07 -11.10 9.01
N MET A 82 -7.27 -10.88 10.06
CA MET A 82 -7.69 -11.13 11.45
C MET A 82 -8.56 -9.99 12.02
N ALA A 83 -8.30 -8.73 11.64
CA ALA A 83 -9.01 -7.57 12.16
C ALA A 83 -10.52 -7.59 11.84
N ASP A 84 -10.90 -8.17 10.70
CA ASP A 84 -12.30 -8.30 10.27
C ASP A 84 -13.06 -9.46 10.96
N ARG A 85 -12.35 -10.30 11.74
CA ARG A 85 -12.96 -11.38 12.55
C ARG A 85 -13.46 -10.87 13.91
N ALA A 86 -12.85 -9.80 14.44
CA ALA A 86 -13.19 -9.26 15.75
C ALA A 86 -14.44 -8.34 15.73
N ARG A 87 -15.07 -8.16 14.56
CA ARG A 87 -16.20 -7.28 14.33
C ARG A 87 -17.49 -8.09 14.16
#